data_AF-A0A9E5AUV9-F1
#
_entry.id   AF-A0A9E5AUV9-F1
#
_cell.length_a   1.000
_cell.length_b   1.000
_cell.length_c   1.000
_cell.angle_alpha   90.00
_cell.angle_beta   90.00
_cell.angle_gamma   90.00
#
_symmetry.space_group_name_H-M   'P 1'
#
loop_
_entity.id
_entity.type
_entity.pdbx_description
1 polymer ?
#
loop_
_entity_poly.entity_id
_entity_poly.type
_entity_poly.pdbx_seq_one_letter_code
_entity_poly.pdbx_strand_id
1 'polypeptide(L)'
;MAKPLPTPFSDELLLANLEKWRHLTHAEAAAIAAQDWDALRRHQDEKAALRLRFESVISSPTDTPATNEAARQLASELYTLEHANRAQLAIEIRKVKDQLTGDDRSLHTLGQVRKAYASTNQSSWETYS
;
A
#
# COMPACT_ATOMS: atom_id res chain seq x y z
N MET A 1 -38.65 -0.52 -30.45
CA MET A 1 -37.64 0.05 -29.53
C MET A 1 -36.27 -0.34 -30.05
N ALA A 2 -35.54 0.59 -30.67
CA ALA A 2 -34.22 0.33 -31.20
C ALA A 2 -33.22 0.27 -30.03
N LYS A 3 -32.52 -0.86 -29.89
CA LYS A 3 -31.40 -0.99 -28.95
C LYS A 3 -30.30 -0.03 -29.43
N PRO A 4 -29.77 0.87 -28.58
CA PRO A 4 -28.67 1.74 -28.97
C PRO A 4 -27.47 0.88 -29.41
N LEU A 5 -26.78 1.33 -30.46
CA LEU A 5 -25.60 0.67 -31.00
C LEU A 5 -24.43 0.77 -30.00
N PRO A 6 -23.60 -0.28 -29.85
CA PRO A 6 -22.35 -0.24 -29.09
C PRO A 6 -21.52 0.97 -29.52
N THR A 7 -21.13 1.82 -28.57
CA THR A 7 -20.13 2.86 -28.83
C THR A 7 -18.74 2.28 -28.56
N PRO A 8 -17.90 2.05 -29.59
CA PRO A 8 -16.58 1.41 -29.43
C PRO A 8 -15.66 2.18 -28.47
N PHE A 9 -15.87 3.48 -28.32
CA PHE A 9 -15.13 4.34 -27.41
C PHE A 9 -15.28 3.96 -25.94
N SER A 10 -16.44 3.48 -25.49
CA SER A 10 -16.69 3.16 -24.07
C SER A 10 -15.96 1.89 -23.63
N ASP A 11 -15.94 0.89 -24.52
CA ASP A 11 -15.30 -0.40 -24.32
C ASP A 11 -13.76 -0.27 -24.27
N GLU A 12 -13.18 0.50 -25.19
CA GLU A 12 -11.73 0.77 -25.21
C GLU A 12 -11.27 1.58 -23.98
N LEU A 13 -12.08 2.56 -23.56
CA LEU A 13 -11.79 3.34 -22.36
C LEU A 13 -11.83 2.48 -21.10
N LEU A 14 -12.75 1.51 -21.01
CA LEU A 14 -12.81 0.60 -19.87
C LEU A 14 -11.52 -0.24 -19.76
N LEU A 15 -11.12 -0.89 -20.86
CA LEU A 15 -9.92 -1.72 -20.88
C LEU A 15 -8.66 -0.89 -20.62
N ALA A 16 -8.54 0.30 -21.21
CA ALA A 16 -7.42 1.19 -20.97
C ALA A 16 -7.30 1.63 -19.50
N ASN A 17 -8.44 1.90 -18.84
CA ASN A 17 -8.44 2.24 -17.41
C ASN A 17 -8.06 1.03 -16.54
N LEU A 18 -8.50 -0.19 -16.89
CA LEU A 18 -8.10 -1.41 -16.17
C LEU A 18 -6.60 -1.70 -16.31
N GLU A 19 -6.05 -1.56 -17.51
CA GLU A 19 -4.61 -1.72 -17.74
C GLU A 19 -3.79 -0.66 -17.01
N LYS A 20 -4.27 0.60 -17.00
CA LYS A 20 -3.63 1.65 -16.21
C LYS A 20 -3.66 1.32 -14.72
N TRP A 21 -4.78 0.81 -14.21
CA TRP A 21 -4.87 0.36 -12.83
C TRP A 21 -3.85 -0.74 -12.53
N ARG A 22 -3.73 -1.71 -13.43
CA ARG A 22 -2.79 -2.84 -13.30
C ARG A 22 -1.35 -2.37 -13.25
N HIS A 23 -0.98 -1.44 -14.13
CA HIS A 23 0.34 -0.82 -14.09
C HIS A 23 0.63 -0.15 -12.75
N LEU A 24 -0.33 0.62 -12.22
CA LEU A 24 -0.19 1.25 -10.90
C LEU A 24 -0.09 0.20 -9.78
N THR A 25 -0.83 -0.90 -9.83
CA THR A 25 -0.71 -1.98 -8.83
C THR A 25 0.66 -2.64 -8.84
N HIS A 26 1.26 -2.85 -10.02
CA HIS A 26 2.65 -3.32 -10.08
C HIS A 26 3.66 -2.30 -9.55
N ALA A 27 3.45 -1.01 -9.85
CA ALA A 27 4.31 0.06 -9.33
C ALA A 27 4.24 0.17 -7.80
N GLU A 28 3.06 0.01 -7.21
CA GLU A 28 2.90 -0.08 -5.75
C GLU A 28 3.64 -1.27 -5.16
N ALA A 29 3.57 -2.45 -5.78
CA ALA A 29 4.29 -3.64 -5.31
C ALA A 29 5.79 -3.40 -5.26
N ALA A 30 6.33 -2.75 -6.31
CA ALA A 30 7.73 -2.36 -6.39
C ALA A 30 8.10 -1.32 -5.33
N ALA A 31 7.25 -0.31 -5.10
CA ALA A 31 7.45 0.70 -4.07
C ALA A 31 7.44 0.10 -2.66
N ILE A 32 6.52 -0.84 -2.36
CA ILE A 32 6.48 -1.56 -1.09
C ILE A 32 7.76 -2.40 -0.91
N ALA A 33 8.21 -3.09 -1.97
CA ALA A 33 9.43 -3.89 -1.92
C ALA A 33 10.69 -3.04 -1.68
N ALA A 34 10.72 -1.84 -2.25
CA ALA A 34 11.79 -0.85 -2.07
C ALA A 34 11.65 -0.01 -0.78
N GLN A 35 10.56 -0.18 -0.02
CA GLN A 35 10.20 0.66 1.13
C GLN A 35 10.12 2.16 0.80
N ASP A 36 9.81 2.51 -0.46
CA ASP A 36 9.59 3.89 -0.92
C ASP A 36 8.13 4.29 -0.64
N TRP A 37 7.88 4.75 0.58
CA TRP A 37 6.54 5.11 1.05
C TRP A 37 5.98 6.35 0.36
N ASP A 38 6.84 7.27 -0.09
CA ASP A 38 6.41 8.46 -0.83
C ASP A 38 5.95 8.07 -2.24
N ALA A 39 6.67 7.18 -2.93
CA ALA A 39 6.21 6.62 -4.20
C ALA A 39 4.91 5.83 -4.04
N LEU A 40 4.79 4.99 -3.01
CA LEU A 40 3.56 4.25 -2.71
C LEU A 40 2.37 5.20 -2.56
N ARG A 41 2.54 6.31 -1.82
CA ARG A 41 1.50 7.32 -1.64
C ARG A 41 1.10 7.98 -2.96
N ARG A 42 2.07 8.38 -3.79
CA ARG A 42 1.77 8.95 -5.12
C ARG A 42 0.95 7.99 -5.99
N HIS A 43 1.33 6.71 -6.02
CA HIS A 43 0.59 5.71 -6.79
C HIS A 43 -0.84 5.49 -6.26
N GLN A 44 -1.05 5.52 -4.95
CA GLN A 44 -2.39 5.46 -4.35
C GLN A 44 -3.24 6.67 -4.69
N ASP A 45 -2.65 7.88 -4.66
CA ASP A 45 -3.34 9.11 -5.06
C ASP A 45 -3.76 9.05 -6.55
N GLU A 46 -2.88 8.55 -7.41
CA GLU A 46 -3.18 8.32 -8.83
C GLU A 46 -4.29 7.28 -9.04
N LYS A 47 -4.32 6.20 -8.26
CA LYS A 47 -5.41 5.22 -8.29
C LYS A 47 -6.73 5.81 -7.80
N ALA A 48 -6.71 6.64 -6.76
CA ALA A 48 -7.91 7.32 -6.28
C ALA A 48 -8.50 8.23 -7.37
N ALA A 49 -7.64 8.99 -8.06
CA ALA A 49 -8.06 9.80 -9.20
C ALA A 49 -8.57 8.95 -10.36
N LEU A 50 -7.96 7.79 -10.63
CA LEU A 50 -8.39 6.84 -11.66
C LEU A 50 -9.77 6.25 -11.32
N ARG A 51 -10.02 5.89 -10.06
CA ARG A 51 -11.31 5.35 -9.60
C ARG A 51 -12.47 6.30 -9.87
N LEU A 52 -12.29 7.60 -9.62
CA LEU A 52 -13.31 8.61 -9.91
C LEU A 52 -13.66 8.65 -11.40
N ARG A 53 -12.67 8.48 -12.28
CA ARG A 53 -12.90 8.36 -13.73
C ARG A 53 -13.61 7.05 -14.07
N PHE A 54 -13.23 5.97 -13.39
CA PHE A 54 -13.77 4.63 -13.59
C PHE A 54 -15.27 4.56 -13.28
N GLU A 55 -15.73 5.19 -12.19
CA GLU A 55 -17.14 5.25 -11.80
C GLU A 55 -18.02 5.93 -12.87
N SER A 56 -17.45 6.90 -13.62
CA SER A 56 -18.15 7.53 -14.75
C SER A 56 -18.27 6.64 -15.99
N VAL A 57 -17.35 5.69 -16.18
CA VAL A 57 -17.29 4.79 -17.36
C VAL A 57 -18.12 3.53 -17.14
N ILE A 58 -18.10 2.93 -15.94
CA ILE A 58 -18.91 1.74 -15.59
C ILE A 58 -20.42 1.99 -15.76
N SER A 59 -20.85 3.25 -15.58
CA SER A 59 -22.26 3.62 -15.73
C SER A 59 -22.77 3.51 -17.17
N SER A 60 -21.87 3.33 -18.15
CA SER A 60 -22.21 2.97 -19.52
C SER A 60 -22.19 1.45 -19.71
N PRO A 61 -23.26 0.83 -20.22
CA PRO A 61 -23.26 -0.60 -20.51
C PRO A 61 -22.19 -0.91 -21.59
N THR A 62 -21.27 -1.82 -21.27
CA THR A 62 -20.36 -2.45 -22.23
C THR A 62 -21.17 -3.36 -23.15
N ASP A 63 -21.25 -2.99 -24.42
CA ASP A 63 -22.20 -3.61 -25.35
C ASP A 63 -21.60 -4.82 -26.11
N THR A 64 -20.29 -5.08 -25.98
CA THR A 64 -19.66 -6.25 -26.62
C THR A 64 -19.30 -7.38 -25.64
N PRO A 65 -19.60 -8.64 -25.97
CA PRO A 65 -19.29 -9.78 -25.10
C PRO A 65 -17.79 -10.05 -24.97
N ALA A 66 -16.99 -9.75 -26.01
CA ALA A 66 -15.53 -9.92 -25.98
C ALA A 66 -14.85 -8.95 -25.01
N THR A 67 -15.21 -7.66 -25.04
CA THR A 67 -14.68 -6.66 -24.09
C THR A 67 -15.11 -6.98 -22.67
N ASN A 68 -16.34 -7.44 -22.46
CA ASN A 68 -16.82 -7.86 -21.13
C ASN A 68 -15.99 -9.02 -20.55
N GLU A 69 -15.63 -10.00 -21.37
CA GLU A 69 -14.80 -11.12 -20.91
C GLU A 69 -13.37 -10.67 -20.59
N ALA A 70 -12.74 -9.88 -21.48
CA ALA A 70 -11.41 -9.34 -21.24
C ALA A 70 -11.36 -8.45 -19.97
N ALA A 71 -12.38 -7.60 -19.79
CA ALA A 71 -12.50 -6.74 -18.62
C ALA A 71 -12.68 -7.57 -17.33
N ARG A 72 -13.44 -8.67 -17.35
CA ARG A 72 -13.58 -9.58 -16.20
C ARG A 72 -12.28 -10.27 -15.84
N GLN A 73 -11.54 -10.76 -16.85
CA GLN A 73 -10.24 -11.40 -16.64
C GLN A 73 -9.25 -10.42 -16.00
N LEU A 74 -9.14 -9.20 -16.54
CA LEU A 74 -8.31 -8.14 -15.97
C LEU A 74 -8.76 -7.74 -14.57
N ALA A 75 -10.06 -7.62 -14.32
CA ALA A 75 -10.58 -7.30 -12.98
C ALA A 75 -10.26 -8.40 -11.96
N SER A 76 -10.31 -9.67 -12.37
CA SER A 76 -9.92 -10.80 -11.51
C SER A 76 -8.42 -10.81 -11.22
N GLU A 77 -7.59 -10.54 -12.22
CA GLU A 77 -6.13 -10.39 -12.03
C GLU A 77 -5.82 -9.25 -11.07
N LEU A 78 -6.45 -8.09 -11.27
CA LEU A 78 -6.33 -6.93 -10.41
C LEU A 78 -6.71 -7.22 -8.97
N TYR A 79 -7.81 -7.96 -8.74
CA TYR A 79 -8.21 -8.35 -7.39
C TYR A 79 -7.12 -9.17 -6.69
N THR A 80 -6.51 -10.13 -7.38
CA THR A 80 -5.41 -10.94 -6.83
C THR A 80 -4.17 -10.08 -6.56
N LEU A 81 -3.79 -9.18 -7.47
CA LEU A 81 -2.65 -8.29 -7.30
C LEU A 81 -2.83 -7.33 -6.12
N GLU A 82 -4.01 -6.72 -5.98
CA GLU A 82 -4.36 -5.85 -4.86
C GLU A 82 -4.29 -6.60 -3.53
N HIS A 83 -4.76 -7.85 -3.50
CA HIS A 83 -4.69 -8.68 -2.30
C HIS A 83 -3.24 -8.99 -1.91
N ALA A 84 -2.39 -9.32 -2.89
CA ALA A 84 -0.96 -9.55 -2.68
C ALA A 84 -0.25 -8.30 -2.14
N ASN A 85 -0.51 -7.12 -2.72
CA ASN A 85 0.07 -5.86 -2.26
C ASN A 85 -0.33 -5.53 -0.82
N ARG A 86 -1.60 -5.75 -0.45
CA ARG A 86 -2.08 -5.56 0.93
C ARG A 86 -1.38 -6.49 1.91
N ALA A 87 -1.20 -7.76 1.53
CA ALA A 87 -0.47 -8.72 2.36
C ALA A 87 0.99 -8.30 2.55
N GLN A 88 1.66 -7.85 1.48
CA GLN A 88 3.03 -7.36 1.53
C GLN A 88 3.15 -6.11 2.42
N LEU A 89 2.25 -5.15 2.27
CA LEU A 89 2.23 -3.95 3.11
C LEU A 89 2.00 -4.29 4.59
N ALA A 90 1.12 -5.24 4.90
CA ALA A 90 0.89 -5.69 6.27
C ALA A 90 2.13 -6.32 6.91
N ILE A 91 2.92 -7.07 6.13
CA ILE A 91 4.21 -7.62 6.57
C ILE A 91 5.19 -6.49 6.90
N GLU A 92 5.34 -5.49 6.02
CA GLU A 92 6.25 -4.37 6.25
C GLU A 92 5.83 -3.53 7.46
N ILE A 93 4.53 -3.25 7.63
CA ILE A 93 4.01 -2.56 8.83
C ILE A 93 4.37 -3.33 10.10
N ARG A 94 4.24 -4.66 10.09
CA ARG A 94 4.60 -5.49 11.24
C ARG A 94 6.09 -5.39 11.55
N LYS A 95 6.96 -5.47 10.54
CA LYS A 95 8.42 -5.31 10.73
C LYS A 95 8.77 -3.97 11.38
N VAL A 96 8.18 -2.88 10.89
CA VAL A 96 8.42 -1.53 11.46
C VAL A 96 7.96 -1.46 12.91
N LYS A 97 6.80 -2.05 13.26
CA LYS A 97 6.31 -2.10 14.64
C LYS A 97 7.20 -2.93 15.57
N ASP A 98 7.68 -4.07 15.09
CA ASP A 98 8.57 -4.94 15.84
C ASP A 98 9.92 -4.22 16.09
N GLN A 99 10.44 -3.50 15.09
CA GLN A 99 11.65 -2.67 15.24
C GLN A 99 11.46 -1.55 16.27
N LEU A 100 10.37 -0.79 16.18
CA LEU A 100 10.08 0.31 17.12
C LEU A 100 10.00 -0.20 18.57
N THR A 101 9.37 -1.35 18.78
CA THR A 101 9.27 -1.99 20.09
C THR A 101 10.65 -2.45 20.61
N GLY A 102 11.53 -2.90 19.71
CA GLY A 102 12.91 -3.26 20.04
C GLY A 102 13.76 -2.05 20.43
N ASP A 103 13.61 -0.94 19.70
CA ASP A 103 14.33 0.31 19.96
C ASP A 103 13.90 0.93 21.30
N ASP A 104 12.59 0.94 21.60
CA ASP A 104 12.05 1.42 22.89
C ASP A 104 12.59 0.61 24.07
N ARG A 105 12.67 -0.72 23.94
CA ARG A 105 13.27 -1.58 24.97
C ARG A 105 14.75 -1.26 25.15
N SER A 106 15.48 -1.06 24.05
CA SER A 106 16.91 -0.76 24.09
C SER A 106 17.18 0.59 24.76
N LEU A 107 16.37 1.62 24.46
CA LEU A 107 16.42 2.91 25.14
C LEU A 107 16.11 2.79 26.63
N HIS A 108 15.12 1.97 27.01
CA HIS A 108 14.80 1.73 28.41
C HIS A 108 15.96 1.05 29.16
N THR A 109 16.55 0.01 28.56
CA THR A 109 17.72 -0.69 29.13
C THR A 109 18.92 0.24 29.26
N LEU A 110 19.22 1.05 28.25
CA LEU A 110 20.31 2.04 28.33
C LEU A 110 20.05 3.08 29.43
N GLY A 111 18.80 3.52 29.60
CA GLY A 111 18.40 4.40 30.69
C GLY A 111 18.62 3.77 32.07
N GLN A 112 18.31 2.48 32.24
CA GLN A 112 18.56 1.76 33.49
C GLN A 112 20.06 1.58 33.76
N VAL A 113 20.85 1.20 32.74
CA VAL A 113 22.31 1.07 32.86
C VAL A 113 22.92 2.41 33.24
N ARG A 114 22.56 3.50 32.57
CA ARG A 114 23.04 4.85 32.92
C ARG A 114 22.70 5.23 34.36
N LYS A 115 21.50 4.91 34.85
CA LYS A 115 21.11 5.14 36.25
C LYS A 115 21.95 4.31 37.23
N ALA A 116 22.16 3.04 36.94
CA ALA A 116 22.99 2.16 37.77
C ALA A 116 24.42 2.73 37.89
N TYR A 117 25.07 3.04 36.77
CA TYR A 117 26.42 3.63 36.77
C TYR A 117 26.50 5.02 37.40
N ALA A 118 25.48 5.87 37.25
CA ALA A 118 25.44 7.17 37.92
C ALA A 118 25.28 7.03 39.45
N SER A 119 24.51 6.05 39.92
CA SER A 119 24.31 5.80 41.35
C SER A 119 25.54 5.20 42.04
N THR A 120 26.33 4.38 41.33
CA THR A 120 27.55 3.77 41.88
C THR A 120 28.67 4.78 42.10
N ASN A 121 28.68 5.91 41.38
CA ASN A 121 29.65 6.99 41.60
C ASN A 121 29.32 7.91 42.79
N GLN A 122 28.17 7.73 43.46
CA GLN A 122 27.72 8.56 44.57
C GLN A 122 27.71 7.86 45.95
N SER A 123 28.04 6.56 46.04
CA SER A 123 27.83 5.83 47.29
C SER A 123 28.97 4.87 47.60
N SER A 124 29.84 5.28 48.53
CA SER A 124 30.37 4.43 49.64
C SER A 124 31.59 5.03 50.36
N TRP A 125 32.29 6.03 49.79
CA TRP A 125 33.53 6.57 50.40
C TRP A 125 33.33 7.83 51.26
N GLU A 126 32.19 8.54 51.15
CA GLU A 126 31.95 9.81 51.87
C GLU A 126 31.36 9.62 53.29
N THR A 127 31.05 8.39 53.71
CA THR A 127 30.47 8.12 55.05
C THR A 127 31.52 7.77 56.13
N TYR A 128 32.81 7.87 55.81
CA TYR A 128 33.91 7.73 56.77
C TYR A 128 34.79 8.98 56.76
N SER A 129 34.29 10.08 57.34
CA SER A 129 35.05 11.26 57.76
C SER A 129 34.38 11.85 58.98
#